data_AF-A0A0L0LA89-F1
#
_entry.id   AF-A0A0L0LA89-F1
#
_cell.length_a   1.000
_cell.length_b   1.000
_cell.length_c   1.000
_cell.angle_alpha   90.00
_cell.angle_beta   90.00
_cell.angle_gamma   90.00
#
_symmetry.space_group_name_H-M   'P 1'
#
loop_
_entity.id
_entity.type
_entity.pdbx_description
1 polymer ?
#
loop_
_entity_poly.entity_id
_entity_poly.type
_entity_poly.pdbx_seq_one_letter_code
_entity_poly.pdbx_strand_id
1 'polypeptide(L)'
;MNKLLFVALLGVAFLPVPANALTKAYCTQQYEPVCGAQPVQCITAPCYPQYHTYGNSCTLSSEGGTFIHAGECTASETGPVKTDKPYIPPANCTAWFDGCNSCSTGPKGQSMCTLRACMDTPTQGYCTAYGKPAVDSTLPVLQGPDLNVTTSGSVSATPADVHATATVTAEGNATTSQKGFFSVIWDTILSWFNW
;
A
#
# COMPACT_ATOMS: atom_id res chain seq x y z
N MET A 1 -32.66 55.90 -3.64
CA MET A 1 -33.46 54.69 -3.94
C MET A 1 -33.07 54.25 -5.35
N ASN A 2 -32.56 53.07 -5.70
CA ASN A 2 -32.19 51.87 -4.98
C ASN A 2 -31.17 51.16 -5.91
N LYS A 3 -29.87 51.21 -5.62
CA LYS A 3 -28.85 50.43 -6.35
C LYS A 3 -28.59 49.18 -5.53
N LEU A 4 -29.34 48.11 -5.80
CA LEU A 4 -29.15 46.81 -5.15
C LEU A 4 -29.76 45.73 -6.05
N LEU A 5 -29.14 44.55 -5.99
CA LEU A 5 -29.55 43.25 -6.55
C LEU A 5 -29.30 43.10 -8.07
N PHE A 6 -28.54 42.12 -8.59
CA PHE A 6 -28.01 40.87 -8.07
C PHE A 6 -26.68 40.56 -8.79
N VAL A 7 -25.58 40.43 -8.04
CA VAL A 7 -24.39 39.70 -8.52
C VAL A 7 -24.50 38.30 -7.90
N ALA A 8 -25.14 37.38 -8.62
CA ALA A 8 -25.09 35.96 -8.30
C ALA A 8 -23.71 35.44 -8.71
N LEU A 9 -22.74 35.59 -7.81
CA LEU A 9 -21.40 35.00 -7.96
C LEU A 9 -21.54 33.47 -7.94
N LEU A 10 -21.10 32.88 -9.06
CA LEU A 10 -20.87 31.47 -9.30
C LEU A 10 -20.02 30.85 -8.18
N GLY A 11 -20.66 30.26 -7.18
CA GLY A 11 -20.03 29.37 -6.22
C GLY A 11 -19.81 28.00 -6.85
N VAL A 12 -18.81 27.87 -7.74
CA VAL A 12 -18.35 26.56 -8.21
C VAL A 12 -17.63 25.90 -7.04
N ALA A 13 -18.30 24.97 -6.38
CA ALA A 13 -17.69 24.09 -5.40
C ALA A 13 -16.64 23.22 -6.12
N PHE A 14 -15.36 23.56 -5.96
CA PHE A 14 -14.25 22.70 -6.33
C PHE A 14 -14.26 21.48 -5.40
N LEU A 15 -14.94 20.42 -5.82
CA LEU A 15 -14.72 19.10 -5.23
C LEU A 15 -13.28 18.67 -5.58
N PRO A 16 -12.46 18.24 -4.61
CA PRO A 16 -11.15 17.66 -4.91
C PRO A 16 -11.38 16.38 -5.69
N VAL A 17 -11.09 16.41 -7.00
CA VAL A 17 -10.96 15.19 -7.81
C VAL A 17 -9.79 14.39 -7.21
N PRO A 18 -9.99 13.13 -6.78
CA PRO A 18 -8.86 12.31 -6.35
C PRO A 18 -7.91 12.18 -7.54
N ALA A 19 -6.66 12.60 -7.34
CA ALA A 19 -5.60 12.41 -8.30
C ALA A 19 -5.27 10.92 -8.40
N ASN A 20 -6.08 10.16 -9.15
CA ASN A 20 -5.61 8.93 -9.76
C ASN A 20 -4.68 9.37 -10.89
N ALA A 21 -3.46 9.71 -10.51
CA ALA A 21 -2.39 10.00 -11.44
C ALA A 21 -2.22 8.78 -12.35
N LEU A 22 -2.63 8.95 -13.60
CA LEU A 22 -2.25 8.14 -14.74
C LEU A 22 -0.73 8.22 -14.87
N THR A 23 -0.01 7.54 -14.00
CA THR A 23 1.41 7.31 -14.18
C THR A 23 1.50 6.30 -15.30
N LYS A 24 1.82 6.79 -16.51
CA LYS A 24 2.12 5.92 -17.64
C LYS A 24 3.30 5.04 -17.20
N ALA A 25 3.02 3.78 -16.90
CA ALA A 25 4.06 2.87 -16.45
C ALA A 25 4.97 2.55 -17.65
N TYR A 26 6.28 2.64 -17.43
CA TYR A 26 7.28 2.26 -18.42
C TYR A 26 7.75 0.85 -18.12
N CYS A 27 7.53 -0.07 -19.05
CA CYS A 27 7.92 -1.46 -18.90
C CYS A 27 9.16 -1.78 -19.74
N THR A 28 9.97 -2.72 -19.26
CA THR A 28 11.06 -3.28 -20.05
C THR A 28 10.49 -4.09 -21.22
N GLN A 29 11.28 -4.27 -22.27
CA GLN A 29 10.93 -5.15 -23.41
C GLN A 29 11.33 -6.62 -23.16
N GLN A 30 11.57 -7.00 -21.91
CA GLN A 30 11.83 -8.38 -21.56
C GLN A 30 10.54 -9.19 -21.74
N TYR A 31 10.62 -10.26 -22.52
CA TYR A 31 9.51 -11.19 -22.70
C TYR A 31 9.55 -12.24 -21.59
N GLU A 32 8.58 -12.15 -20.70
CA GLU A 32 8.32 -13.07 -19.58
C GLU A 32 6.79 -13.16 -19.43
N PRO A 33 6.13 -13.93 -20.31
CA PRO A 33 4.70 -13.80 -20.53
C PRO A 33 3.89 -14.18 -19.28
N VAL A 34 2.77 -13.48 -19.11
CA VAL A 34 1.81 -13.76 -18.04
C VAL A 34 0.39 -13.71 -18.59
N CYS A 35 -0.49 -14.56 -18.05
CA CYS A 35 -1.91 -14.50 -18.35
C CYS A 35 -2.60 -13.56 -17.37
N GLY A 36 -3.34 -12.58 -17.89
CA GLY A 36 -4.08 -11.61 -17.09
C GLY A 36 -5.53 -11.49 -17.51
N ALA A 37 -6.40 -11.19 -16.55
CA ALA A 37 -7.81 -10.88 -16.76
C ALA A 37 -8.02 -9.36 -16.77
N GLN A 38 -8.54 -8.82 -17.87
CA GLN A 38 -8.86 -7.41 -18.02
C GLN A 38 -10.36 -7.17 -17.82
N PRO A 39 -10.77 -6.23 -16.96
CA PRO A 39 -12.18 -5.87 -16.81
C PRO A 39 -12.66 -5.18 -18.08
N VAL A 40 -13.76 -5.68 -18.66
CA VAL A 40 -14.41 -5.06 -19.82
C VAL A 40 -15.78 -4.50 -19.46
N GLN A 41 -16.13 -3.38 -20.08
CA GLN A 41 -17.48 -2.83 -20.01
C GLN A 41 -18.31 -3.47 -21.13
N CYS A 42 -19.31 -4.27 -20.76
CA CYS A 42 -20.21 -4.91 -21.72
C CYS A 42 -21.59 -4.24 -21.70
N ILE A 43 -22.32 -4.32 -22.82
CA ILE A 43 -23.66 -3.72 -22.95
C ILE A 43 -24.70 -4.49 -22.12
N THR A 44 -24.55 -5.81 -22.02
CA THR A 44 -25.49 -6.71 -21.34
C THR A 44 -24.77 -7.60 -20.34
N ALA A 45 -25.17 -7.53 -19.08
CA ALA A 45 -24.61 -8.31 -17.97
C ALA A 45 -24.97 -9.81 -18.07
N PRO A 46 -24.13 -10.73 -17.55
CA PRO A 46 -22.89 -10.50 -16.78
C PRO A 46 -21.65 -10.24 -17.66
N CYS A 47 -20.85 -9.24 -17.30
CA CYS A 47 -19.58 -8.96 -17.96
C CYS A 47 -18.47 -9.83 -17.36
N TYR A 48 -18.06 -10.86 -18.09
CA TYR A 48 -16.86 -11.62 -17.72
C TYR A 48 -15.61 -10.88 -18.20
N PRO A 49 -14.51 -10.93 -17.43
CA PRO A 49 -13.26 -10.34 -17.86
C PRO A 49 -12.73 -11.06 -19.09
N GLN A 50 -11.98 -10.33 -19.92
CA GLN A 50 -11.29 -10.90 -21.06
C GLN A 50 -9.88 -11.32 -20.65
N TYR A 51 -9.47 -12.53 -21.04
CA TYR A 51 -8.13 -13.04 -20.76
C TYR A 51 -7.19 -12.65 -21.91
N HIS A 52 -6.07 -12.05 -21.56
CA HIS A 52 -5.06 -11.60 -22.51
C HIS A 52 -3.66 -11.98 -22.02
N THR A 53 -2.82 -12.43 -22.95
CA THR A 53 -1.39 -12.63 -22.70
C THR A 53 -0.69 -11.29 -22.70
N TYR A 54 -0.02 -10.98 -21.61
CA TYR A 54 0.84 -9.81 -21.46
C TYR A 54 2.30 -10.21 -21.63
N GLY A 55 3.09 -9.38 -22.29
CA GLY A 55 4.51 -9.67 -22.55
C GLY A 55 5.34 -9.78 -21.27
N ASN A 56 4.93 -9.08 -20.21
CA ASN A 56 5.44 -9.23 -18.85
C ASN A 56 4.47 -8.69 -17.78
N SER A 57 4.78 -8.99 -16.51
CA SER A 57 4.00 -8.55 -15.34
C SER A 57 3.84 -7.03 -15.22
N CYS A 58 4.83 -6.26 -15.71
CA CYS A 58 4.72 -4.81 -15.76
C CYS A 58 3.63 -4.36 -16.73
N THR A 59 3.60 -4.92 -17.95
CA THR A 59 2.56 -4.56 -18.94
C THR A 59 1.15 -4.90 -18.44
N LEU A 60 0.97 -6.06 -17.80
CA LEU A 60 -0.27 -6.42 -17.12
C LEU A 60 -0.70 -5.38 -16.08
N SER A 61 0.23 -5.00 -15.19
CA SER A 61 -0.05 -4.05 -14.12
C SER A 61 -0.35 -2.65 -14.67
N SER A 62 0.30 -2.25 -15.77
CA SER A 62 0.12 -0.95 -16.41
C SER A 62 -1.27 -0.77 -17.04
N GLU A 63 -1.89 -1.86 -17.46
CA GLU A 63 -3.23 -1.87 -18.06
C GLU A 63 -4.33 -2.19 -17.03
N GLY A 64 -3.96 -2.36 -15.76
CA GLY A 64 -4.90 -2.70 -14.69
C GLY A 64 -5.45 -4.12 -14.79
N GLY A 65 -4.75 -5.02 -15.48
CA GLY A 65 -5.09 -6.44 -15.55
C GLY A 65 -4.85 -7.14 -14.20
N THR A 66 -5.59 -8.22 -13.96
CA THR A 66 -5.42 -9.07 -12.79
C THR A 66 -4.60 -10.30 -13.17
N PHE A 67 -3.49 -10.58 -12.48
CA PHE A 67 -2.65 -11.74 -12.76
C PHE A 67 -3.38 -13.06 -12.48
N ILE A 68 -3.39 -13.97 -13.45
CA ILE A 68 -4.00 -15.30 -13.33
C ILE A 68 -2.91 -16.36 -13.12
N HIS A 69 -1.97 -16.48 -14.05
CA HIS A 69 -0.83 -17.39 -13.95
C HIS A 69 0.35 -16.92 -14.82
N ALA A 70 1.53 -17.48 -14.57
CA ALA A 70 2.71 -17.28 -15.41
C ALA A 70 2.59 -18.07 -16.72
N GLY A 71 3.25 -17.59 -17.77
CA GLY A 71 3.09 -18.11 -19.13
C GLY A 71 1.96 -17.41 -19.89
N GLU A 72 1.81 -17.75 -21.16
CA GLU A 72 0.72 -17.25 -21.99
C GLU A 72 -0.64 -17.80 -21.54
N CYS A 73 -1.72 -17.05 -21.78
CA CYS A 73 -3.08 -17.56 -21.58
C CYS A 73 -3.33 -18.80 -22.45
N THR A 74 -4.15 -19.71 -21.93
CA THR A 74 -4.59 -20.92 -22.61
C THR A 74 -6.07 -20.82 -23.02
N ALA A 75 -6.55 -21.71 -23.87
CA ALA A 75 -7.99 -21.75 -24.20
C ALA A 75 -8.88 -22.18 -23.00
N SER A 76 -8.29 -22.46 -21.84
CA SER A 76 -9.01 -22.96 -20.65
C SER A 76 -9.63 -21.84 -19.82
N GLU A 77 -9.13 -20.61 -19.93
CA GLU A 77 -9.66 -19.48 -19.17
C GLU A 77 -10.97 -18.97 -19.82
N THR A 78 -12.09 -19.52 -19.38
CA THR A 78 -13.43 -19.13 -19.81
C THR A 78 -14.32 -18.78 -18.62
N GLY A 79 -15.09 -17.69 -18.77
CA GLY A 79 -16.03 -17.24 -17.75
C GLY A 79 -15.37 -16.49 -16.59
N PRO A 80 -15.96 -16.54 -15.37
CA PRO A 80 -15.41 -15.82 -14.22
C PRO A 80 -14.02 -16.34 -13.86
N VAL A 81 -13.17 -15.48 -13.32
CA VAL A 81 -11.80 -15.87 -12.91
C VAL A 81 -11.89 -16.96 -11.86
N LYS A 82 -11.40 -18.15 -12.22
CA LYS A 82 -11.25 -19.30 -11.33
C LYS A 82 -9.79 -19.44 -10.95
N THR A 83 -9.50 -19.38 -9.66
CA THR A 83 -8.16 -19.67 -9.15
C THR A 83 -8.16 -21.07 -8.55
N ASP A 84 -7.59 -22.04 -9.26
CA ASP A 84 -7.43 -23.42 -8.75
C ASP A 84 -6.31 -23.53 -7.70
N LYS A 85 -5.49 -22.48 -7.55
CA LYS A 85 -4.46 -22.39 -6.52
C LYS A 85 -4.98 -21.55 -5.35
N PRO A 86 -4.75 -22.00 -4.09
CA PRO A 86 -5.00 -21.17 -2.93
C PRO A 86 -4.25 -19.84 -3.04
N TYR A 87 -4.93 -18.73 -2.76
CA TYR A 87 -4.29 -17.42 -2.75
C TYR A 87 -3.29 -17.34 -1.60
N ILE A 88 -2.02 -17.04 -1.93
CA ILE A 88 -0.94 -16.84 -0.96
C ILE A 88 -0.72 -15.33 -0.85
N PRO A 89 -0.99 -14.70 0.31
CA PRO A 89 -0.80 -13.26 0.48
C PRO A 89 0.71 -12.91 0.44
N PRO A 90 1.09 -11.74 -0.11
CA PRO A 90 2.48 -11.27 -0.06
C PRO A 90 2.88 -10.94 1.39
N ALA A 91 4.18 -10.93 1.68
CA ALA A 91 4.73 -10.83 3.05
C ALA A 91 4.26 -9.58 3.84
N ASN A 92 3.96 -8.47 3.15
CA ASN A 92 3.47 -7.24 3.76
C ASN A 92 1.93 -7.17 3.86
N CYS A 93 1.20 -8.21 3.46
CA CYS A 93 -0.25 -8.23 3.55
C CYS A 93 -0.70 -8.70 4.94
N THR A 94 -1.40 -7.84 5.69
CA THR A 94 -1.86 -8.13 7.07
C THR A 94 -3.29 -8.66 7.12
N ALA A 95 -4.09 -8.41 6.08
CA ALA A 95 -5.42 -9.01 5.90
C ALA A 95 -5.69 -9.27 4.42
N TRP A 96 -6.34 -10.38 4.10
CA TRP A 96 -6.65 -10.78 2.74
C TRP A 96 -7.95 -11.57 2.64
N PHE A 97 -8.44 -11.68 1.42
CA PHE A 97 -9.48 -12.62 1.04
C PHE A 97 -8.81 -13.76 0.27
N ASP A 98 -9.00 -15.01 0.69
CA ASP A 98 -8.34 -16.18 0.06
C ASP A 98 -9.12 -16.79 -1.12
N GLY A 99 -10.26 -16.20 -1.46
CA GLY A 99 -11.21 -16.70 -2.45
C GLY A 99 -12.53 -17.18 -1.85
N CYS A 100 -12.58 -17.41 -0.54
CA CYS A 100 -13.78 -17.82 0.19
C CYS A 100 -13.90 -17.19 1.58
N ASN A 101 -12.76 -17.05 2.25
CA ASN A 101 -12.63 -16.65 3.64
C ASN A 101 -11.91 -15.30 3.75
N SER A 102 -12.28 -14.57 4.79
CA SER A 102 -11.57 -13.37 5.22
C SER A 102 -10.50 -13.78 6.22
N CYS A 103 -9.27 -13.42 5.94
CA CYS A 103 -8.09 -13.84 6.66
C CYS A 103 -7.31 -12.63 7.19
N SER A 104 -6.60 -12.82 8.30
CA SER A 104 -5.66 -11.85 8.85
C SER A 104 -4.43 -12.52 9.46
N THR A 105 -3.37 -11.73 9.64
CA THR A 105 -2.15 -12.19 10.30
C THR A 105 -2.35 -12.22 11.81
N GLY A 106 -2.17 -13.38 12.42
CA GLY A 106 -2.20 -13.55 13.87
C GLY A 106 -0.92 -13.07 14.56
N PRO A 107 -0.89 -13.05 15.91
CA PRO A 107 0.23 -12.50 16.68
C PRO A 107 1.59 -13.18 16.45
N LYS A 108 1.59 -14.42 15.95
CA LYS A 108 2.82 -15.19 15.65
C LYS A 108 3.03 -15.38 14.14
N GLY A 109 2.37 -14.56 13.31
CA GLY A 109 2.47 -14.65 11.85
C GLY A 109 1.61 -15.73 11.19
N GLN A 110 0.81 -16.48 11.96
CA GLN A 110 -0.09 -17.50 11.41
C GLN A 110 -1.31 -16.88 10.74
N SER A 111 -1.82 -17.52 9.69
CA SER A 111 -3.06 -17.12 9.03
C SER A 111 -4.28 -17.46 9.89
N MET A 112 -5.08 -16.45 10.21
CA MET A 112 -6.35 -16.58 10.94
C MET A 112 -7.49 -16.26 9.98
N CYS A 113 -8.18 -17.28 9.48
CA CYS A 113 -9.26 -17.15 8.50
C CYS A 113 -10.63 -17.49 9.08
N THR A 114 -11.67 -16.90 8.51
CA THR A 114 -13.03 -17.42 8.70
C THR A 114 -13.14 -18.84 8.12
N LEU A 115 -14.08 -19.66 8.61
CA LEU A 115 -14.38 -20.98 8.06
C LEU A 115 -15.77 -20.95 7.44
N ARG A 116 -15.87 -20.47 6.20
CA ARG A 116 -17.12 -20.42 5.46
C ARG A 116 -17.14 -21.52 4.40
N ALA A 117 -18.28 -22.18 4.22
CA ALA A 117 -18.49 -23.06 3.09
C ALA A 117 -18.75 -22.22 1.83
N CYS A 118 -17.92 -22.37 0.82
CA CYS A 118 -18.17 -21.79 -0.49
C CYS A 118 -18.93 -22.79 -1.35
N MET A 119 -20.17 -22.44 -1.68
CA MET A 119 -21.03 -23.24 -2.55
C MET A 119 -20.71 -23.02 -4.04
N ASP A 120 -20.08 -21.88 -4.36
CA ASP A 120 -19.66 -21.51 -5.71
C ASP A 120 -18.15 -21.72 -5.91
N THR A 121 -17.69 -21.63 -7.16
CA THR A 121 -16.25 -21.64 -7.47
C THR A 121 -15.55 -20.50 -6.73
N PRO A 122 -14.48 -20.77 -5.96
CA PRO A 122 -13.77 -19.75 -5.20
C PRO A 122 -13.32 -18.63 -6.15
N THR A 123 -13.57 -17.39 -5.76
CA THR A 123 -13.13 -16.24 -6.54
C THR A 123 -11.64 -16.00 -6.31
N GLN A 124 -11.04 -15.16 -7.15
CA GLN A 124 -9.63 -14.82 -6.97
C GLN A 124 -9.41 -14.12 -5.62
N GLY A 125 -8.50 -14.65 -4.82
CA GLY A 125 -8.06 -14.01 -3.59
C GLY A 125 -7.25 -12.73 -3.83
N TYR A 126 -7.26 -11.82 -2.86
CA TYR A 126 -6.57 -10.53 -2.94
C TYR A 126 -6.29 -9.97 -1.55
N CYS A 127 -5.27 -9.12 -1.45
CA CYS A 127 -4.92 -8.45 -0.21
C CYS A 127 -5.90 -7.32 0.08
N THR A 128 -6.44 -7.27 1.30
CA THR A 128 -7.38 -6.23 1.74
C THR A 128 -6.70 -5.17 2.62
N ALA A 129 -5.57 -5.51 3.26
CA ALA A 129 -4.78 -4.56 4.03
C ALA A 129 -3.30 -4.92 4.00
N TYR A 130 -2.45 -3.92 3.82
CA TYR A 130 -1.01 -4.04 3.94
C TYR A 130 -0.53 -3.50 5.29
N GLY A 131 0.37 -4.23 5.93
CA GLY A 131 1.13 -3.72 7.06
C GLY A 131 2.04 -2.60 6.61
N LYS A 132 2.35 -1.67 7.53
CA LYS A 132 3.50 -0.79 7.32
C LYS A 132 4.71 -1.69 7.06
N PRO A 133 5.56 -1.39 6.06
CA PRO A 133 6.81 -2.11 5.92
C PRO A 133 7.46 -2.11 7.30
N ALA A 134 7.71 -3.29 7.85
CA ALA A 134 8.67 -3.40 8.92
C ALA A 134 9.93 -2.81 8.32
N VAL A 135 10.35 -1.64 8.80
CA VAL A 135 11.66 -1.12 8.47
C VAL A 135 12.59 -2.15 9.07
N ASP A 136 13.01 -3.10 8.25
CA ASP A 136 13.92 -4.14 8.64
C ASP A 136 15.21 -3.44 9.00
N SER A 137 15.42 -3.23 10.30
CA SER A 137 16.59 -2.52 10.82
C SER A 137 17.87 -3.34 10.65
N THR A 138 17.78 -4.52 10.04
CA THR A 138 18.91 -5.40 9.68
C THR A 138 19.37 -5.31 8.23
N LEU A 139 18.81 -4.43 7.38
CA LEU A 139 19.45 -4.14 6.10
C LEU A 139 20.73 -3.30 6.34
N PRO A 140 21.91 -3.76 5.86
CA PRO A 140 23.14 -3.01 6.03
C PRO A 140 23.01 -1.69 5.29
N VAL A 141 23.17 -0.60 6.04
CA VAL A 141 23.46 0.72 5.47
C VAL A 141 24.65 0.53 4.55
N LEU A 142 24.43 0.61 3.24
CA LEU A 142 25.51 0.84 2.30
C LEU A 142 26.03 2.24 2.62
N GLN A 143 27.06 2.29 3.47
CA GLN A 143 27.82 3.50 3.72
C GLN A 143 28.37 3.96 2.37
N GLY A 144 27.86 5.11 1.92
CA GLY A 144 28.52 5.87 0.87
C GLY A 144 29.94 6.25 1.31
N PRO A 145 30.80 6.67 0.39
CA PRO A 145 32.20 6.98 0.70
C PRO A 145 32.29 8.08 1.76
N ASP A 146 32.66 7.68 2.97
CA ASP A 146 32.87 8.59 4.09
C ASP A 146 34.04 9.54 3.80
N LEU A 147 33.71 10.82 3.91
CA LEU A 147 34.63 11.93 4.03
C LEU A 147 35.45 11.72 5.33
N ASN A 148 36.77 11.65 5.15
CA ASN A 148 37.79 11.41 6.16
C ASN A 148 37.59 12.21 7.47
N VAL A 149 37.17 11.54 8.54
CA VAL A 149 37.36 12.02 9.91
C VAL A 149 38.33 11.06 10.60
N THR A 150 39.59 11.48 10.60
CA THR A 150 40.66 10.90 11.41
C THR A 150 40.27 10.99 12.88
N THR A 151 40.08 9.85 13.54
CA THR A 151 40.20 9.79 15.00
C THR A 151 40.85 8.48 15.38
N SER A 152 42.15 8.56 15.62
CA SER A 152 43.00 7.48 16.11
C SER A 152 42.55 7.06 17.51
N GLY A 153 42.23 5.77 17.68
CA GLY A 153 41.85 5.22 18.98
C GLY A 153 41.76 3.70 18.93
N SER A 154 42.91 3.04 19.01
CA SER A 154 43.04 1.59 19.10
C SER A 154 42.75 1.09 20.53
N VAL A 155 41.78 0.19 20.71
CA VAL A 155 41.88 -0.84 21.75
C VAL A 155 41.18 -2.13 21.32
N SER A 156 41.95 -3.22 21.33
CA SER A 156 41.49 -4.61 21.29
C SER A 156 40.89 -5.02 22.63
N ALA A 157 39.81 -5.82 22.62
CA ALA A 157 39.67 -7.05 23.42
C ALA A 157 38.25 -7.65 23.27
N THR A 158 38.18 -8.97 23.08
CA THR A 158 37.03 -9.84 23.38
C THR A 158 37.11 -10.30 24.86
N PRO A 159 36.26 -11.24 25.34
CA PRO A 159 34.86 -11.11 25.76
C PRO A 159 34.66 -11.41 27.28
N ALA A 160 33.44 -11.16 27.79
CA ALA A 160 32.77 -11.83 28.95
C ALA A 160 32.17 -10.87 30.01
N ASP A 161 30.87 -11.11 30.27
CA ASP A 161 30.07 -10.92 31.48
C ASP A 161 30.53 -9.95 32.58
N VAL A 162 29.76 -8.86 32.80
CA VAL A 162 29.36 -8.44 34.16
C VAL A 162 27.99 -7.74 34.13
N HIS A 163 27.09 -8.26 34.96
CA HIS A 163 25.82 -7.69 35.39
C HIS A 163 26.02 -6.27 35.98
N ALA A 164 25.45 -5.24 35.36
CA ALA A 164 25.42 -3.90 35.92
C ALA A 164 24.00 -3.32 35.87
N THR A 165 23.40 -3.23 37.05
CA THR A 165 22.13 -2.56 37.33
C THR A 165 22.30 -1.07 37.09
N ALA A 166 21.62 -0.52 36.07
CA ALA A 166 21.55 0.92 35.84
C ALA A 166 20.20 1.47 36.31
N THR A 167 20.24 2.21 37.42
CA THR A 167 19.18 3.13 37.84
C THR A 167 19.10 4.30 36.85
N VAL A 168 17.96 4.44 36.17
CA VAL A 168 17.67 5.58 35.30
C VAL A 168 16.93 6.64 36.13
N THR A 169 17.63 7.72 36.43
CA THR A 169 17.05 8.98 36.90
C THR A 169 16.32 9.63 35.73
N ALA A 170 15.00 9.82 35.85
CA ALA A 170 14.21 10.55 34.87
C ALA A 170 14.40 12.06 35.09
N GLU A 171 15.24 12.71 34.29
CA GLU A 171 15.26 14.16 34.15
C GLU A 171 14.30 14.55 33.02
N GLY A 172 13.26 15.30 33.39
CA GLY A 172 12.26 15.81 32.47
C GLY A 172 12.86 16.82 31.52
N ASN A 173 12.60 16.64 30.22
CA ASN A 173 12.80 17.69 29.23
C ASN A 173 11.49 17.94 28.47
N ALA A 174 11.17 19.22 28.37
CA ALA A 174 9.89 19.76 27.95
C ALA A 174 9.51 19.32 26.53
N THR A 175 8.34 18.70 26.41
CA THR A 175 7.63 18.51 25.14
C THR A 175 7.29 19.87 24.55
N THR A 176 8.06 20.35 23.57
CA THR A 176 7.56 21.31 22.59
C THR A 176 6.51 20.59 21.75
N SER A 177 5.27 20.64 22.22
CA SER A 177 4.10 20.11 21.53
C SER A 177 3.98 20.79 20.17
N GLN A 178 4.36 20.07 19.10
CA GLN A 178 4.10 20.52 17.74
C GLN A 178 2.58 20.63 17.57
N LYS A 179 2.07 21.86 17.53
CA LYS A 179 0.66 22.12 17.21
C LYS A 179 0.40 21.56 15.82
N GLY A 180 -0.54 20.63 15.71
CA GLY A 180 -0.95 20.05 14.44
C GLY A 180 -1.43 21.14 13.48
N PHE A 181 -1.29 20.90 12.18
CA PHE A 181 -1.67 21.82 11.10
C PHE A 181 -3.06 22.45 11.30
N PHE A 182 -4.05 21.66 11.71
CA PHE A 182 -5.41 22.15 11.99
C PHE A 182 -5.49 23.12 13.17
N SER A 183 -4.64 22.96 14.21
CA SER A 183 -4.60 23.87 15.35
C SER A 183 -4.00 25.23 14.98
N VAL A 184 -3.01 25.24 14.08
CA VAL A 184 -2.42 26.50 13.57
C VAL A 184 -3.41 27.26 12.70
N ILE A 185 -4.17 26.54 11.87
CA ILE A 185 -5.21 27.14 11.03
C ILE A 185 -6.35 27.68 11.88
N TRP A 186 -6.80 26.93 12.90
CA TRP A 186 -7.89 27.37 13.77
C TRP A 186 -7.53 28.63 14.56
N ASP A 187 -6.31 28.71 15.12
CA ASP A 187 -5.81 29.92 15.81
C ASP A 187 -5.70 31.11 14.84
N THR A 188 -5.34 30.86 13.58
CA THR A 188 -5.25 31.89 12.54
C THR A 188 -6.63 32.39 12.11
N ILE A 189 -7.65 31.53 12.03
CA ILE A 189 -9.01 31.95 11.67
C ILE A 189 -9.62 32.78 12.81
N LEU A 190 -9.47 32.35 14.06
CA LEU A 190 -10.04 33.06 15.21
C LEU A 190 -9.47 34.48 15.40
N SER A 191 -8.24 34.75 14.96
CA SER A 191 -7.67 36.10 15.04
C SER A 191 -8.33 37.11 14.09
N TRP A 192 -9.09 36.65 13.09
CA TRP A 192 -9.80 37.52 12.13
C TRP A 192 -11.21 37.88 12.62
N PHE A 193 -11.75 37.16 13.60
CA PHE A 193 -13.09 37.35 14.13
C PHE A 193 -13.14 38.05 15.50
N ASN A 194 -11.99 38.49 16.04
CA ASN A 194 -11.91 39.31 17.25
C ASN A 194 -11.82 40.81 16.92
N TRP A 195 -12.92 41.37 16.40
CA TRP A 195 -13.15 42.82 16.28
C TRP A 195 -14.56 43.18 16.76
#